data_AF-A0A7W1XFQ6-F1
#
_entry.id   AF-A0A7W1XFQ6-F1
#
_cell.length_a   1.000
_cell.length_b   1.000
_cell.length_c   1.000
_cell.angle_alpha   90.00
_cell.angle_beta   90.00
_cell.angle_gamma   90.00
#
_symmetry.space_group_name_H-M   'P 1'
#
loop_
_entity.id
_entity.type
_entity.pdbx_description
1 polymer ?
#
loop_
_entity_poly.entity_id
_entity_poly.type
_entity_poly.pdbx_seq_one_letter_code
_entity_poly.pdbx_strand_id
1 'polypeptide(L)'
;MKKLLCLMLQLLVLLPFVAVLLPQTMSAEELGEDVVEFVLHKRMIRDIDYNDQFEFHENDGLAISEEAGKTADIISQTVPLNGATFAVYDMTDYYHDKKAAENMTSREFVQQIAETSRNNIRQLITEERLAQVGESVTTGKDTVGGLGDGIARIQVPKKNQDRDAVYLIFEESIDPEIGLNVDIDQTAIPIAAVLPIYHPTEPTEELQEIHIYPKNVGYLRDPYFFKYGRQRGTTEKGRPLEGAVFALYQMIEGEKYYLDMAPANDLKNQWIKPANNDPLNDKNVSKFISDKDGLVTTGQRFLPSGTYYFEELKSVEGYEMDEASKQIEVIVPESWVDAEGQPQYVMVNGQKMAELESGKVPASAYESATPRVYNETIKETTDKPKEPSGPSNPNQPVKGSVFPQTNEARTLISLLGILLLLGAVLLIKKERGEKNE
;
A
#
# COMPACT_ATOMS: atom_id res chain seq x y z
N MET A 1 0.53 -66.43 11.76
CA MET A 1 1.24 -65.43 12.58
C MET A 1 2.21 -64.54 11.77
N LYS A 2 3.05 -65.09 10.87
CA LYS A 2 3.97 -64.25 10.05
C LYS A 2 3.28 -63.27 9.08
N LYS A 3 2.12 -63.63 8.51
CA LYS A 3 1.37 -62.74 7.58
C LYS A 3 0.64 -61.57 8.26
N LEU A 4 0.29 -61.72 9.54
CA LEU A 4 -0.36 -60.65 10.33
C LEU A 4 0.68 -59.63 10.84
N LEU A 5 1.89 -60.12 11.15
CA LEU A 5 3.01 -59.28 11.60
C LEU A 5 3.56 -58.37 10.47
N CYS A 6 3.60 -58.86 9.22
CA CYS A 6 3.98 -58.04 8.07
C CYS A 6 2.97 -56.91 7.76
N LEU A 7 1.68 -57.12 8.03
CA LEU A 7 0.65 -56.09 7.78
C LEU A 7 0.71 -54.96 8.82
N MET A 8 1.02 -55.28 10.08
CA MET A 8 1.24 -54.26 11.13
C MET A 8 2.51 -53.44 10.90
N LEU A 9 3.58 -54.03 10.34
CA LEU A 9 4.81 -53.30 10.03
C LEU A 9 4.62 -52.29 8.88
N GLN A 10 3.76 -52.59 7.91
CA GLN A 10 3.44 -51.68 6.81
C GLN A 10 2.56 -50.50 7.25
N LEU A 11 1.68 -50.72 8.23
CA LEU A 11 0.88 -49.65 8.86
C LEU A 11 1.75 -48.69 9.70
N LEU A 12 2.83 -49.17 10.33
CA LEU A 12 3.75 -48.33 11.11
C LEU A 12 4.62 -47.41 10.24
N VAL A 13 4.91 -47.78 9.00
CA VAL A 13 5.72 -46.95 8.06
C VAL A 13 4.87 -45.89 7.35
N LEU A 14 3.54 -45.99 7.38
CA LEU A 14 2.61 -45.00 6.82
C LEU A 14 2.16 -43.92 7.84
N LEU A 15 2.43 -44.11 9.13
CA LEU A 15 2.12 -43.16 10.18
C LEU A 15 2.81 -41.77 10.07
N PRO A 16 4.04 -41.61 9.52
CA PRO A 16 4.63 -40.27 9.39
C PRO A 16 4.05 -39.46 8.22
N PHE A 17 3.25 -40.06 7.32
CA PHE A 17 2.67 -39.34 6.17
C PHE A 17 1.28 -38.75 6.43
N VAL A 18 0.59 -39.15 7.51
CA VAL A 18 -0.76 -38.63 7.83
C VAL A 18 -0.70 -37.35 8.67
N ALA A 19 0.44 -37.04 9.29
CA ALA A 19 0.63 -35.81 10.07
C ALA A 19 0.87 -34.54 9.22
N VAL A 20 1.09 -34.67 7.90
CA VAL A 20 1.42 -33.55 6.99
C VAL A 20 0.17 -32.91 6.36
N LEU A 21 -1.03 -33.48 6.55
CA LEU A 21 -2.26 -33.03 5.90
C LEU A 21 -3.31 -32.42 6.84
N LEU A 22 -2.96 -32.20 8.12
CA LEU A 22 -3.79 -31.40 9.02
C LEU A 22 -3.30 -29.95 8.98
N PRO A 23 -4.16 -28.96 8.76
CA PRO A 23 -3.78 -27.56 8.92
C PRO A 23 -3.27 -27.41 10.35
N GLN A 24 -1.98 -27.08 10.50
CA GLN A 24 -1.44 -26.65 11.77
C GLN A 24 -2.07 -25.30 12.07
N THR A 25 -3.19 -25.31 12.78
CA THR A 25 -3.58 -24.14 13.56
C THR A 25 -2.50 -24.01 14.62
N MET A 26 -1.55 -23.09 14.40
CA MET A 26 -0.67 -22.62 15.47
C MET A 26 -1.58 -22.05 16.55
N SER A 27 -1.79 -22.83 17.61
CA SER A 27 -2.30 -22.28 18.85
C SER A 27 -1.21 -21.38 19.41
N ALA A 28 -1.58 -20.18 19.86
CA ALA A 28 -0.70 -19.37 20.69
C ALA A 28 -0.11 -20.28 21.79
N GLU A 29 1.21 -20.37 21.82
CA GLU A 29 1.94 -21.07 22.87
C GLU A 29 1.71 -20.25 24.15
N GLU A 30 1.15 -20.88 25.19
CA GLU A 30 0.95 -20.22 26.48
C GLU A 30 2.33 -19.78 26.98
N LEU A 31 2.55 -18.46 27.08
CA LEU A 31 3.78 -17.89 27.60
C LEU A 31 4.07 -18.52 28.97
N GLY A 32 5.26 -19.07 29.16
CA GLY A 32 5.67 -19.59 30.47
C GLY A 32 5.61 -18.48 31.53
N GLU A 33 5.32 -18.82 32.79
CA GLU A 33 5.12 -17.84 33.88
C GLU A 33 6.30 -16.85 34.10
N ASP A 34 7.48 -17.18 33.57
CA ASP A 34 8.73 -16.41 33.72
C ASP A 34 9.12 -15.55 32.50
N VAL A 35 8.29 -15.49 31.45
CA VAL A 35 8.55 -14.67 30.25
C VAL A 35 7.49 -13.60 30.05
N VAL A 36 7.90 -12.49 29.43
CA VAL A 36 7.01 -11.43 28.96
C VAL A 36 7.20 -11.24 27.46
N GLU A 37 6.12 -10.96 26.74
CA GLU A 37 6.15 -10.65 25.31
C GLU A 37 6.03 -9.13 25.08
N PHE A 38 7.00 -8.56 24.36
CA PHE A 38 6.85 -7.24 23.76
C PHE A 38 6.31 -7.38 22.34
N VAL A 39 5.25 -6.65 22.03
CA VAL A 39 4.65 -6.56 20.70
C VAL A 39 4.91 -5.17 20.15
N LEU A 40 5.88 -5.08 19.24
CA LEU A 40 6.22 -3.84 18.56
C LEU A 40 5.25 -3.59 17.41
N HIS A 41 4.61 -2.43 17.40
CA HIS A 41 3.79 -1.90 16.32
C HIS A 41 4.56 -0.80 15.60
N LYS A 42 5.43 -1.18 14.68
CA LYS A 42 6.26 -0.22 13.96
C LYS A 42 5.43 0.60 12.99
N ARG A 43 5.48 1.92 13.18
CA ARG A 43 4.76 2.90 12.36
C ARG A 43 5.72 3.85 11.64
N MET A 44 5.23 4.39 10.54
CA MET A 44 5.85 5.51 9.82
C MET A 44 4.87 6.69 9.78
N ILE A 45 5.38 7.85 10.14
CA ILE A 45 4.70 9.14 10.00
C ILE A 45 5.26 9.83 8.76
N ARG A 46 4.39 10.41 7.94
CA ARG A 46 4.84 11.30 6.86
C ARG A 46 5.34 12.58 7.51
N ASP A 47 6.51 13.03 7.12
CA ASP A 47 7.11 14.29 7.57
C ASP A 47 6.14 15.48 7.53
N ILE A 48 5.29 15.59 6.50
CA ILE A 48 4.30 16.67 6.38
C ILE A 48 3.17 16.58 7.43
N ASP A 49 2.84 15.39 7.88
CA ASP A 49 1.82 15.16 8.90
C ASP A 49 2.41 15.24 10.32
N TYR A 50 3.73 15.20 10.46
CA TYR A 50 4.41 15.35 11.73
C TYR A 50 4.55 16.83 12.13
N ASN A 51 3.42 17.42 12.48
CA ASN A 51 3.29 18.81 12.90
C ASN A 51 2.65 18.92 14.29
N ASP A 52 2.45 20.15 14.78
CA ASP A 52 1.92 20.43 16.13
C ASP A 52 0.51 19.88 16.38
N GLN A 53 -0.20 19.37 15.36
CA GLN A 53 -1.51 18.73 15.50
C GLN A 53 -1.42 17.23 15.74
N PHE A 54 -0.27 16.60 15.55
CA PHE A 54 -0.11 15.16 15.79
C PHE A 54 -0.13 14.86 17.29
N GLU A 55 -1.14 14.13 17.75
CA GLU A 55 -1.26 13.73 19.15
C GLU A 55 -0.28 12.59 19.47
N PHE A 56 0.65 12.86 20.37
CA PHE A 56 1.62 11.86 20.84
C PHE A 56 0.92 10.75 21.61
N HIS A 57 1.13 9.51 21.18
CA HIS A 57 0.75 8.34 21.95
C HIS A 57 1.86 7.94 22.94
N GLU A 58 1.52 7.89 24.22
CA GLU A 58 2.35 7.31 25.27
C GLU A 58 2.22 5.79 25.28
N ASN A 59 3.34 5.07 25.36
CA ASN A 59 3.33 3.61 25.45
C ASN A 59 2.98 3.18 26.88
N ASP A 60 1.71 2.90 27.13
CA ASP A 60 1.19 2.39 28.41
C ASP A 60 1.25 0.85 28.53
N GLY A 61 1.68 0.18 27.46
CA GLY A 61 1.78 -1.27 27.36
C GLY A 61 0.53 -1.96 26.81
N LEU A 62 -0.58 -1.25 26.56
CA LEU A 62 -1.82 -1.83 26.10
C LEU A 62 -1.97 -1.81 24.57
N ALA A 63 -2.69 -2.79 24.04
CA ALA A 63 -3.11 -2.78 22.64
C ALA A 63 -4.15 -1.67 22.40
N ILE A 64 -3.98 -0.92 21.31
CA ILE A 64 -5.00 0.01 20.82
C ILE A 64 -6.06 -0.82 20.10
N SER A 65 -7.29 -0.81 20.62
CA SER A 65 -8.42 -1.47 19.97
C SER A 65 -8.71 -0.86 18.59
N GLU A 66 -9.33 -1.63 17.68
CA GLU A 66 -9.69 -1.17 16.34
C GLU A 66 -10.52 0.12 16.36
N GLU A 67 -11.49 0.23 17.28
CA GLU A 67 -12.32 1.43 17.40
C GLU A 67 -11.52 2.63 17.91
N ALA A 68 -10.65 2.45 18.90
CA ALA A 68 -9.78 3.52 19.38
C ALA A 68 -8.76 3.96 18.32
N GLY A 69 -8.27 3.01 17.50
CA GLY A 69 -7.33 3.26 16.42
C GLY A 69 -7.89 4.14 15.30
N LYS A 70 -9.21 4.21 15.13
CA LYS A 70 -9.83 5.12 14.13
C LYS A 70 -9.62 6.60 14.46
N THR A 71 -9.41 6.91 15.73
CA THR A 71 -9.22 8.29 16.21
C THR A 71 -7.84 8.56 16.76
N ALA A 72 -7.11 7.54 17.22
CA ALA A 72 -5.76 7.71 17.74
C ALA A 72 -4.78 7.98 16.58
N ASP A 73 -4.13 9.15 16.60
CA ASP A 73 -3.24 9.61 15.53
C ASP A 73 -2.12 8.62 15.20
N ILE A 74 -1.58 7.94 16.21
CA ILE A 74 -0.57 6.89 16.03
C ILE A 74 -1.03 5.73 15.14
N ILE A 75 -2.34 5.53 14.96
CA ILE A 75 -2.92 4.53 14.06
C ILE A 75 -3.56 5.20 12.83
N SER A 76 -4.33 6.26 13.01
CA SER A 76 -5.15 6.87 11.96
C SER A 76 -4.34 7.74 10.99
N GLN A 77 -3.21 8.31 11.44
CA GLN A 77 -2.35 9.20 10.66
C GLN A 77 -0.99 8.58 10.32
N THR A 78 -0.79 7.30 10.61
CA THR A 78 0.46 6.59 10.33
C THR A 78 0.21 5.33 9.51
N VAL A 79 1.27 4.82 8.90
CA VAL A 79 1.22 3.54 8.20
C VAL A 79 2.11 2.51 8.89
N PRO A 80 1.71 1.22 8.89
CA PRO A 80 2.60 0.16 9.32
C PRO A 80 3.90 0.11 8.51
N LEU A 81 5.01 -0.23 9.17
CA LEU A 81 6.33 -0.38 8.53
C LEU A 81 6.88 -1.79 8.76
N ASN A 82 6.82 -2.61 7.70
CA ASN A 82 7.52 -3.87 7.59
C ASN A 82 9.03 -3.66 7.34
N GLY A 83 9.85 -4.66 7.64
CA GLY A 83 11.30 -4.66 7.35
C GLY A 83 12.18 -3.84 8.31
N ALA A 84 11.63 -3.33 9.42
CA ALA A 84 12.43 -2.72 10.48
C ALA A 84 12.99 -3.81 11.39
N THR A 85 14.31 -3.82 11.62
CA THR A 85 15.01 -4.82 12.44
C THR A 85 15.33 -4.25 13.82
N PHE A 86 15.05 -5.02 14.87
CA PHE A 86 15.28 -4.66 16.26
C PHE A 86 16.16 -5.70 16.94
N ALA A 87 17.16 -5.23 17.69
CA ALA A 87 17.90 -6.02 18.66
C ALA A 87 17.45 -5.67 20.07
N VAL A 88 17.54 -6.65 20.97
CA VAL A 88 17.21 -6.48 22.38
C VAL A 88 18.44 -6.76 23.21
N TYR A 89 18.76 -5.86 24.13
CA TYR A 89 19.91 -5.98 25.02
C TYR A 89 19.47 -5.93 26.48
N ASP A 90 20.07 -6.78 27.31
CA ASP A 90 19.87 -6.76 28.76
C ASP A 90 20.63 -5.59 29.38
N MET A 91 19.91 -4.69 30.04
CA MET A 91 20.41 -3.52 30.76
C MET A 91 20.30 -3.66 32.28
N THR A 92 19.98 -4.85 32.80
CA THR A 92 19.61 -5.03 34.21
C THR A 92 20.71 -4.53 35.15
N ASP A 93 21.95 -4.97 34.93
CA ASP A 93 23.10 -4.51 35.76
C ASP A 93 23.29 -3.00 35.68
N TYR A 94 23.36 -2.46 34.47
CA TYR A 94 23.54 -1.02 34.24
C TYR A 94 22.46 -0.18 34.93
N TYR A 95 21.18 -0.57 34.82
CA TYR A 95 20.08 0.12 35.49
C TYR A 95 20.19 0.09 37.01
N HIS A 96 20.45 -1.08 37.61
CA HIS A 96 20.51 -1.20 39.07
C HIS A 96 21.72 -0.47 39.65
N ASP A 97 22.85 -0.44 38.94
CA ASP A 97 24.03 0.35 39.33
C ASP A 97 23.74 1.86 39.27
N LYS A 98 23.09 2.33 38.20
CA LYS A 98 22.64 3.73 38.08
C LYS A 98 21.63 4.12 39.15
N LYS A 99 20.62 3.28 39.38
CA LYS A 99 19.61 3.47 40.42
C LYS A 99 20.25 3.60 41.79
N ALA A 100 21.22 2.74 42.12
CA ALA A 100 21.92 2.77 43.40
C ALA A 100 22.85 4.00 43.54
N ALA A 101 23.56 4.37 42.47
CA ALA A 101 24.52 5.48 42.50
C ALA A 101 23.85 6.87 42.48
N GLU A 102 22.73 7.01 41.76
CA GLU A 102 22.11 8.30 41.45
C GLU A 102 20.73 8.48 42.11
N ASN A 103 20.21 7.47 42.83
CA ASN A 103 18.85 7.45 43.39
C ASN A 103 17.77 7.69 42.31
N MET A 104 18.02 7.18 41.10
CA MET A 104 17.19 7.36 39.91
C MET A 104 15.92 6.50 39.96
N THR A 105 14.81 7.05 39.52
CA THR A 105 13.54 6.32 39.32
C THR A 105 13.50 5.61 37.97
N SER A 106 12.65 4.58 37.83
CA SER A 106 12.45 3.90 36.54
C SER A 106 12.04 4.88 35.43
N ARG A 107 11.21 5.87 35.74
CA ARG A 107 10.75 6.89 34.78
C ARG A 107 11.92 7.77 34.30
N GLU A 108 12.75 8.24 35.23
CA GLU A 108 13.93 9.05 34.88
C GLU A 108 14.92 8.25 34.01
N PHE A 109 15.12 6.98 34.33
CA PHE A 109 15.96 6.10 33.51
C PHE A 109 15.42 5.94 32.08
N VAL A 110 14.13 5.62 31.95
CA VAL A 110 13.48 5.47 30.63
C VAL A 110 13.58 6.78 29.82
N GLN A 111 13.32 7.92 30.47
CA GLN A 111 13.45 9.23 29.83
C GLN A 111 14.88 9.50 29.38
N GLN A 112 15.88 9.22 30.23
CA GLN A 112 17.28 9.39 29.89
C GLN A 112 17.68 8.55 28.68
N ILE A 113 17.25 7.29 28.61
CA ILE A 113 17.55 6.43 27.45
C ILE A 113 16.87 6.95 26.18
N ALA A 114 15.62 7.39 26.27
CA ALA A 114 14.89 7.97 25.13
C ALA A 114 15.53 9.27 24.61
N GLU A 115 16.10 10.09 25.49
CA GLU A 115 16.81 11.33 25.14
C GLU A 115 18.26 11.10 24.70
N THR A 116 18.83 9.93 24.96
CA THR A 116 20.20 9.61 24.59
C THR A 116 20.30 9.35 23.10
N SER A 117 21.21 10.07 22.41
CA SER A 117 21.43 9.86 20.98
C SER A 117 21.77 8.41 20.66
N ARG A 118 21.32 7.93 19.50
CA ARG A 118 21.56 6.55 19.06
C ARG A 118 23.04 6.18 18.99
N ASN A 119 23.91 7.12 18.61
CA ASN A 119 25.36 6.92 18.63
C ASN A 119 25.90 6.67 20.05
N ASN A 120 25.40 7.43 21.03
CA ASN A 120 25.77 7.22 22.43
C ASN A 120 25.19 5.91 22.97
N ILE A 121 24.00 5.48 22.52
CA ILE A 121 23.46 4.15 22.85
C ILE A 121 24.32 3.03 22.26
N ARG A 122 24.78 3.13 21.01
CA ARG A 122 25.72 2.15 20.42
C ARG A 122 27.04 2.09 21.20
N GLN A 123 27.54 3.25 21.63
CA GLN A 123 28.72 3.31 22.51
C GLN A 123 28.44 2.64 23.86
N LEU A 124 27.31 2.93 24.50
CA LEU A 124 26.87 2.30 25.75
C LEU A 124 26.82 0.78 25.63
N ILE A 125 26.18 0.25 24.58
CA ILE A 125 26.10 -1.21 24.31
C ILE A 125 27.52 -1.81 24.29
N THR A 126 28.47 -1.12 23.65
CA THR A 126 29.85 -1.60 23.50
C THR A 126 30.65 -1.49 24.79
N GLU A 127 30.58 -0.35 25.48
CA GLU A 127 31.37 -0.04 26.67
C GLU A 127 30.94 -0.87 27.88
N GLU A 128 29.62 -0.97 28.09
CA GLU A 128 29.02 -1.78 29.17
C GLU A 128 28.92 -3.26 28.79
N ARG A 129 29.24 -3.61 27.54
CA ARG A 129 29.17 -4.98 26.99
C ARG A 129 27.79 -5.61 27.21
N LEU A 130 26.75 -4.85 26.91
CA LEU A 130 25.37 -5.29 27.10
C LEU A 130 25.13 -6.57 26.29
N ALA A 131 24.57 -7.59 26.95
CA ALA A 131 24.32 -8.88 26.33
C ALA A 131 23.06 -8.79 25.46
N GLN A 132 23.18 -9.17 24.18
CA GLN A 132 22.01 -9.32 23.32
C GLN A 132 21.18 -10.52 23.78
N VAL A 133 19.87 -10.35 23.80
CA VAL A 133 18.88 -11.35 24.20
C VAL A 133 18.20 -11.88 22.95
N GLY A 134 18.49 -13.14 22.60
CA GLY A 134 17.97 -13.76 21.38
C GLY A 134 18.56 -13.20 20.09
N GLU A 135 17.96 -13.58 18.96
CA GLU A 135 18.27 -13.02 17.65
C GLU A 135 17.50 -11.72 17.41
N SER A 136 18.02 -10.85 16.52
CA SER A 136 17.29 -9.67 16.10
C SER A 136 15.98 -10.07 15.39
N VAL A 137 14.91 -9.31 15.62
CA VAL A 137 13.59 -9.54 15.03
C VAL A 137 13.32 -8.50 13.95
N THR A 138 12.63 -8.89 12.88
CA THR A 138 12.24 -7.98 11.80
C THR A 138 10.72 -7.84 11.76
N THR A 139 10.23 -6.61 11.60
CA THR A 139 8.79 -6.35 11.50
C THR A 139 8.22 -6.91 10.20
N GLY A 140 7.00 -7.44 10.29
CA GLY A 140 6.30 -8.03 9.16
C GLY A 140 4.80 -8.12 9.44
N LYS A 141 4.13 -8.95 8.64
CA LYS A 141 2.75 -9.34 8.90
C LYS A 141 2.66 -10.26 10.12
N ASP A 142 1.88 -9.89 11.12
CA ASP A 142 1.59 -10.69 12.30
C ASP A 142 0.74 -11.91 11.93
N THR A 143 1.34 -13.08 12.03
CA THR A 143 0.67 -14.36 11.83
C THR A 143 0.20 -15.00 13.15
N VAL A 144 0.54 -14.42 14.30
CA VAL A 144 0.24 -14.98 15.62
C VAL A 144 -1.02 -14.36 16.20
N GLY A 145 -1.03 -13.04 16.41
CA GLY A 145 -2.19 -12.32 16.99
C GLY A 145 -3.14 -11.72 15.95
N GLY A 146 -2.77 -11.77 14.66
CA GLY A 146 -3.58 -11.20 13.58
C GLY A 146 -3.65 -9.67 13.59
N LEU A 147 -2.65 -8.99 14.17
CA LEU A 147 -2.62 -7.53 14.31
C LEU A 147 -2.31 -6.76 13.01
N GLY A 148 -2.03 -7.47 11.90
CA GLY A 148 -1.73 -6.87 10.61
C GLY A 148 -0.23 -6.69 10.36
N ASP A 149 0.15 -5.70 9.57
CA ASP A 149 1.53 -5.41 9.19
C ASP A 149 2.25 -4.53 10.22
N GLY A 150 3.58 -4.42 10.09
CA GLY A 150 4.45 -3.62 10.94
C GLY A 150 4.73 -4.23 12.31
N ILE A 151 4.54 -5.53 12.48
CA ILE A 151 4.58 -6.18 13.79
C ILE A 151 5.87 -6.98 13.98
N ALA A 152 6.49 -6.85 15.16
CA ALA A 152 7.50 -7.77 15.65
C ALA A 152 7.15 -8.20 17.08
N ARG A 153 7.30 -9.50 17.39
CA ARG A 153 7.06 -10.06 18.73
C ARG A 153 8.37 -10.52 19.32
N ILE A 154 8.64 -10.15 20.56
CA ILE A 154 9.90 -10.40 21.27
C ILE A 154 9.55 -11.01 22.63
N GLN A 155 10.01 -12.23 22.89
CA GLN A 155 9.86 -12.85 24.20
C GLN A 155 11.17 -12.73 24.99
N VAL A 156 11.07 -12.23 26.21
CA VAL A 156 12.23 -12.06 27.10
C VAL A 156 11.91 -12.53 28.52
N PRO A 157 12.90 -12.95 29.31
CA PRO A 157 12.70 -13.28 30.72
C PRO A 157 12.20 -12.09 31.54
N LYS A 158 11.31 -12.31 32.51
CA LYS A 158 10.87 -11.26 33.44
C LYS A 158 11.96 -10.82 34.41
N LYS A 159 12.93 -11.70 34.67
CA LYS A 159 14.02 -11.51 35.62
C LYS A 159 15.37 -11.87 35.01
N ASN A 160 16.39 -11.14 35.44
CA ASN A 160 17.78 -11.55 35.31
C ASN A 160 18.30 -11.87 36.73
N GLN A 161 18.60 -13.15 36.96
CA GLN A 161 18.83 -13.70 38.30
C GLN A 161 17.60 -13.44 39.19
N ASP A 162 17.79 -12.80 40.35
CA ASP A 162 16.71 -12.51 41.30
C ASP A 162 16.15 -11.08 41.18
N ARG A 163 16.60 -10.31 40.18
CA ARG A 163 16.18 -8.92 39.96
C ARG A 163 15.23 -8.81 38.78
N ASP A 164 14.31 -7.86 38.86
CA ASP A 164 13.47 -7.51 37.72
C ASP A 164 14.35 -7.04 36.57
N ALA A 165 14.09 -7.60 35.38
CA ALA A 165 14.91 -7.38 34.21
C ALA A 165 14.63 -6.00 33.60
N VAL A 166 15.66 -5.45 32.95
CA VAL A 166 15.55 -4.21 32.17
C VAL A 166 16.11 -4.45 30.79
N TYR A 167 15.37 -4.04 29.77
CA TYR A 167 15.76 -4.27 28.38
C TYR A 167 15.86 -2.97 27.59
N LEU A 168 16.89 -2.88 26.75
CA LEU A 168 16.99 -1.93 25.65
C LEU A 168 16.45 -2.60 24.39
N ILE A 169 15.41 -2.06 23.80
CA ILE A 169 14.91 -2.42 22.48
C ILE A 169 15.42 -1.36 21.50
N PHE A 170 16.30 -1.78 20.58
CA PHE A 170 17.03 -0.88 19.71
C PHE A 170 16.78 -1.22 18.23
N GLU A 171 16.24 -0.26 17.48
CA GLU A 171 16.07 -0.38 16.03
C GLU A 171 17.44 -0.31 15.34
N GLU A 172 17.88 -1.38 14.71
CA GLU A 172 19.20 -1.50 14.06
C GLU A 172 19.19 -0.96 12.63
N SER A 173 18.17 -1.34 11.86
CA SER A 173 18.08 -1.04 10.43
C SER A 173 16.65 -1.11 9.91
N ILE A 174 16.45 -0.54 8.72
CA ILE A 174 15.26 -0.76 7.88
C ILE A 174 15.76 -1.42 6.59
N ASP A 175 15.02 -2.40 6.09
CA ASP A 175 15.32 -3.06 4.81
C ASP A 175 15.53 -2.00 3.70
N PRO A 176 16.74 -1.89 3.13
CA PRO A 176 17.03 -0.88 2.11
C PRO A 176 16.22 -1.09 0.82
N GLU A 177 15.71 -2.29 0.56
CA GLU A 177 14.84 -2.56 -0.60
C GLU A 177 13.48 -1.87 -0.50
N ILE A 178 13.08 -1.39 0.68
CA ILE A 178 11.87 -0.57 0.81
C ILE A 178 12.07 0.80 0.16
N GLY A 179 13.33 1.24 -0.02
CA GLY A 179 13.66 2.48 -0.72
C GLY A 179 13.21 3.74 0.00
N LEU A 180 12.97 3.67 1.32
CA LEU A 180 12.55 4.80 2.13
C LEU A 180 13.76 5.66 2.52
N ASN A 181 13.66 6.98 2.29
CA ASN A 181 14.63 7.92 2.84
C ASN A 181 14.26 8.23 4.30
N VAL A 182 14.75 7.39 5.21
CA VAL A 182 14.51 7.52 6.65
C VAL A 182 15.85 7.68 7.33
N ASP A 183 16.06 8.84 7.95
CA ASP A 183 17.18 9.02 8.86
C ASP A 183 16.82 8.40 10.20
N ILE A 184 17.10 7.10 10.34
CA ILE A 184 16.86 6.36 11.58
C ILE A 184 17.65 6.94 12.76
N ASP A 185 18.80 7.58 12.50
CA ASP A 185 19.64 8.14 13.55
C ASP A 185 19.06 9.43 14.14
N GLN A 186 18.21 10.12 13.37
CA GLN A 186 17.45 11.27 13.85
C GLN A 186 16.04 10.92 14.36
N THR A 187 15.41 9.89 13.80
CA THR A 187 13.95 9.69 13.98
C THR A 187 13.57 8.51 14.88
N ALA A 188 14.42 7.49 15.00
CA ALA A 188 14.12 6.33 15.85
C ALA A 188 14.55 6.61 17.30
N ILE A 189 13.66 6.35 18.25
CA ILE A 189 13.92 6.56 19.69
C ILE A 189 14.32 5.21 20.32
N PRO A 190 15.47 5.12 21.03
CA PRO A 190 15.81 3.94 21.83
C PRO A 190 14.79 3.70 22.93
N ILE A 191 14.39 2.45 23.14
CA ILE A 191 13.33 2.11 24.11
C ILE A 191 13.95 1.35 25.28
N ALA A 192 13.82 1.86 26.49
CA ALA A 192 14.08 1.11 27.71
C ALA A 192 12.77 0.59 28.31
N ALA A 193 12.73 -0.70 28.62
CA ALA A 193 11.61 -1.34 29.32
C ALA A 193 12.10 -1.86 30.68
N VAL A 194 11.62 -1.24 31.76
CA VAL A 194 11.93 -1.64 33.15
C VAL A 194 10.77 -2.49 33.66
N LEU A 195 10.99 -3.79 33.85
CA LEU A 195 9.95 -4.70 34.34
C LEU A 195 9.82 -4.65 35.87
N PRO A 196 8.68 -5.11 36.43
CA PRO A 196 7.41 -5.39 35.74
C PRO A 196 6.69 -4.11 35.29
N ILE A 197 5.90 -4.20 34.21
CA ILE A 197 4.99 -3.14 33.77
C ILE A 197 3.57 -3.54 34.19
N TYR A 198 2.89 -2.66 34.93
CA TYR A 198 1.56 -2.90 35.46
C TYR A 198 0.48 -2.25 34.58
N HIS A 199 -0.72 -2.80 34.61
CA HIS A 199 -1.88 -2.22 33.93
C HIS A 199 -2.15 -0.79 34.46
N PRO A 200 -2.35 0.22 33.59
CA PRO A 200 -2.41 1.63 33.99
C PRO A 200 -3.58 1.96 34.94
N THR A 201 -4.67 1.19 34.89
CA THR A 201 -5.82 1.34 35.79
C THR A 201 -5.94 0.24 36.85
N GLU A 202 -5.09 -0.80 36.79
CA GLU A 202 -5.13 -1.95 37.70
C GLU A 202 -3.71 -2.23 38.24
N PRO A 203 -3.24 -1.49 39.25
CA PRO A 203 -1.83 -1.45 39.66
C PRO A 203 -1.30 -2.74 40.28
N THR A 204 -2.15 -3.76 40.46
CA THR A 204 -1.75 -5.10 40.92
C THR A 204 -1.62 -6.11 39.79
N GLU A 205 -2.04 -5.75 38.58
CA GLU A 205 -2.00 -6.61 37.41
C GLU A 205 -0.72 -6.35 36.61
N GLU A 206 0.17 -7.35 36.56
CA GLU A 206 1.37 -7.31 35.71
C GLU A 206 1.00 -7.70 34.28
N LEU A 207 1.35 -6.85 33.31
CA LEU A 207 1.18 -7.16 31.90
C LEU A 207 2.15 -8.28 31.48
N GLN A 208 1.63 -9.31 30.81
CA GLN A 208 2.42 -10.39 30.19
C GLN A 208 2.63 -10.18 28.69
N GLU A 209 1.76 -9.41 28.04
CA GLU A 209 1.92 -8.90 26.68
C GLU A 209 1.96 -7.37 26.76
N ILE A 210 3.01 -6.76 26.23
CA ILE A 210 3.30 -5.33 26.34
C ILE A 210 3.42 -4.75 24.93
N HIS A 211 2.47 -3.92 24.55
CA HIS A 211 2.46 -3.27 23.24
C HIS A 211 3.24 -1.97 23.26
N ILE A 212 4.08 -1.77 22.24
CA ILE A 212 4.91 -0.57 22.07
C ILE A 212 4.78 -0.09 20.63
N TYR A 213 4.64 1.22 20.40
CA TYR A 213 4.43 1.84 19.10
C TYR A 213 5.65 2.68 18.67
N PRO A 214 6.79 2.06 18.31
CA PRO A 214 7.94 2.78 17.76
C PRO A 214 7.60 3.41 16.42
N LYS A 215 8.10 4.62 16.19
CA LYS A 215 7.78 5.44 15.01
C LYS A 215 9.04 5.94 14.33
N ASN A 216 9.01 6.03 13.00
CA ASN A 216 9.95 6.82 12.20
C ASN A 216 9.19 7.93 11.48
N VAL A 217 9.93 8.96 11.07
CA VAL A 217 9.41 10.02 10.20
C VAL A 217 10.12 9.92 8.86
N GLY A 218 9.36 9.85 7.77
CA GLY A 218 9.89 9.64 6.43
C GLY A 218 9.37 10.66 5.42
N TYR A 219 10.21 10.99 4.44
CA TYR A 219 9.80 11.79 3.28
C TYR A 219 9.04 10.91 2.30
N LEU A 220 7.71 11.02 2.32
CA LEU A 220 6.79 10.19 1.55
C LEU A 220 5.73 11.06 0.89
N ARG A 221 5.45 10.82 -0.40
CA ARG A 221 4.54 11.66 -1.18
C ARG A 221 3.52 10.84 -1.94
N ASP A 222 2.34 11.40 -2.15
CA ASP A 222 1.20 10.83 -2.86
C ASP A 222 0.85 11.71 -4.07
N PRO A 223 1.54 11.53 -5.21
CA PRO A 223 1.39 12.44 -6.34
C PRO A 223 -0.01 12.45 -6.94
N TYR A 224 -0.39 13.61 -7.45
CA TYR A 224 -1.64 13.80 -8.18
C TYR A 224 -1.49 14.79 -9.32
N PHE A 225 -2.45 14.77 -10.25
CA PHE A 225 -2.63 15.79 -11.27
C PHE A 225 -4.08 15.85 -11.74
N PHE A 226 -4.42 16.89 -12.48
CA PHE A 226 -5.71 17.08 -13.10
C PHE A 226 -5.64 16.80 -14.60
N LYS A 227 -6.37 15.79 -15.06
CA LYS A 227 -6.51 15.40 -16.45
C LYS A 227 -7.57 16.24 -17.14
N TYR A 228 -7.14 17.03 -18.14
CA TYR A 228 -7.99 17.96 -18.86
C TYR A 228 -7.96 17.69 -20.36
N GLY A 229 -9.04 18.10 -21.03
CA GLY A 229 -9.23 18.00 -22.45
C GLY A 229 -9.41 19.39 -23.04
N ARG A 230 -8.68 19.69 -24.12
CA ARG A 230 -8.80 20.97 -24.85
C ARG A 230 -8.88 20.75 -26.35
N GLN A 231 -9.39 21.74 -27.07
CA GLN A 231 -9.37 21.73 -28.52
C GLN A 231 -7.93 21.71 -29.05
N ARG A 232 -7.69 20.88 -30.05
CA ARG A 232 -6.37 20.73 -30.67
C ARG A 232 -5.76 22.06 -31.11
N GLY A 233 -4.49 22.27 -30.76
CA GLY A 233 -3.72 23.46 -31.13
C GLY A 233 -4.17 24.76 -30.45
N THR A 234 -5.00 24.68 -29.41
CA THR A 234 -5.45 25.84 -28.63
C THR A 234 -4.75 25.90 -27.28
N THR A 235 -4.78 27.09 -26.66
CA THR A 235 -4.27 27.31 -25.30
C THR A 235 -5.40 27.53 -24.29
N GLU A 236 -6.61 27.07 -24.59
CA GLU A 236 -7.74 27.20 -23.67
C GLU A 236 -7.51 26.38 -22.39
N LYS A 237 -8.18 26.77 -21.30
CA LYS A 237 -8.11 26.04 -20.02
C LYS A 237 -8.54 24.58 -20.20
N GLY A 238 -9.50 24.33 -21.09
CA GLY A 238 -10.10 23.01 -21.32
C GLY A 238 -11.13 22.67 -20.24
N ARG A 239 -11.61 21.42 -20.28
CA ARG A 239 -12.53 20.84 -19.30
C ARG A 239 -11.91 19.61 -18.64
N PRO A 240 -12.30 19.27 -17.40
CA PRO A 240 -11.87 18.01 -16.79
C PRO A 240 -12.30 16.82 -17.63
N LEU A 241 -11.46 15.78 -17.65
CA LEU A 241 -11.74 14.51 -18.29
C LEU A 241 -11.95 13.45 -17.21
N GLU A 242 -13.18 12.99 -17.07
CA GLU A 242 -13.54 11.88 -16.20
C GLU A 242 -13.36 10.55 -16.94
N GLY A 243 -12.77 9.56 -16.27
CA GLY A 243 -12.68 8.19 -16.77
C GLY A 243 -11.45 7.87 -17.62
N ALA A 244 -10.46 8.76 -17.72
CA ALA A 244 -9.16 8.41 -18.29
C ALA A 244 -8.43 7.45 -17.32
N VAL A 245 -7.84 6.39 -17.85
CA VAL A 245 -7.19 5.33 -17.06
C VAL A 245 -5.69 5.41 -17.20
N PHE A 246 -4.99 5.42 -16.08
CA PHE A 246 -3.54 5.46 -15.98
C PHE A 246 -3.02 4.26 -15.20
N ALA A 247 -1.75 3.91 -15.46
CA ALA A 247 -0.94 3.13 -14.54
C ALA A 247 0.35 3.90 -14.21
N LEU A 248 0.87 3.69 -13.01
CA LEU A 248 2.14 4.26 -12.57
C LEU A 248 3.26 3.25 -12.86
N TYR A 249 4.38 3.70 -13.42
CA TYR A 249 5.56 2.88 -13.64
C TYR A 249 6.85 3.60 -13.25
N GLN A 250 7.91 2.82 -13.07
CA GLN A 250 9.29 3.30 -13.02
C GLN A 250 10.16 2.53 -14.00
N MET A 251 11.36 3.05 -14.25
CA MET A 251 12.35 2.41 -15.11
C MET A 251 13.35 1.64 -14.24
N ILE A 252 13.45 0.32 -14.42
CA ILE A 252 14.45 -0.52 -13.77
C ILE A 252 15.28 -1.17 -14.87
N GLU A 253 16.59 -0.91 -14.87
CA GLU A 253 17.53 -1.42 -15.89
C GLU A 253 17.09 -1.13 -17.35
N GLY A 254 16.39 -0.01 -17.57
CA GLY A 254 15.91 0.41 -18.89
C GLY A 254 14.58 -0.19 -19.32
N GLU A 255 13.91 -0.97 -18.48
CA GLU A 255 12.58 -1.54 -18.73
C GLU A 255 11.52 -0.94 -17.81
N LYS A 256 10.26 -0.92 -18.28
CA LYS A 256 9.12 -0.43 -17.49
C LYS A 256 8.67 -1.48 -16.48
N TYR A 257 8.55 -1.10 -15.23
CA TYR A 257 7.91 -1.86 -14.17
C TYR A 257 6.79 -1.05 -13.56
N TYR A 258 5.61 -1.64 -13.44
CA TYR A 258 4.37 -0.98 -13.07
C TYR A 258 4.03 -1.26 -11.62
N LEU A 259 3.45 -0.27 -10.95
CA LEU A 259 2.99 -0.43 -9.58
C LEU A 259 1.89 -1.50 -9.54
N ASP A 260 2.05 -2.46 -8.63
CA ASP A 260 1.09 -3.54 -8.48
C ASP A 260 -0.22 -3.11 -7.78
N MET A 261 -1.21 -3.99 -7.74
CA MET A 261 -2.50 -3.80 -7.08
C MET A 261 -2.51 -4.28 -5.62
N ALA A 262 -1.43 -4.86 -5.10
CA ALA A 262 -1.40 -5.34 -3.72
C ALA A 262 -1.75 -4.18 -2.79
N PRO A 263 -2.68 -4.36 -1.83
CA PRO A 263 -3.08 -3.29 -0.94
C PRO A 263 -1.84 -2.75 -0.23
N ALA A 264 -1.73 -1.43 -0.12
CA ALA A 264 -0.68 -0.78 0.66
C ALA A 264 -0.97 -0.99 2.15
N ASN A 265 -0.75 -2.22 2.60
CA ASN A 265 -0.79 -2.54 4.02
C ASN A 265 0.54 -2.16 4.69
N ASP A 266 1.58 -1.94 3.88
CA ASP A 266 2.85 -1.34 4.29
C ASP A 266 3.33 -0.32 3.24
N LEU A 267 4.54 0.20 3.45
CA LEU A 267 5.19 1.18 2.58
C LEU A 267 5.96 0.59 1.40
N LYS A 268 6.08 -0.74 1.29
CA LYS A 268 6.90 -1.38 0.25
C LYS A 268 6.07 -1.47 -1.04
N ASN A 269 6.28 -0.51 -1.93
CA ASN A 269 5.73 -0.59 -3.27
C ASN A 269 6.34 -1.76 -4.05
N GLN A 270 5.49 -2.62 -4.58
CA GLN A 270 5.90 -3.68 -5.48
C GLN A 270 5.74 -3.23 -6.94
N TRP A 271 6.76 -3.53 -7.74
CA TRP A 271 6.86 -3.13 -9.13
C TRP A 271 6.98 -4.38 -10.00
N ILE A 272 6.02 -4.55 -10.92
CA ILE A 272 5.86 -5.78 -11.70
C ILE A 272 5.92 -5.51 -13.20
N LYS A 273 6.34 -6.53 -13.96
CA LYS A 273 6.10 -6.53 -15.41
C LYS A 273 4.67 -6.99 -15.68
N PRO A 274 3.90 -6.25 -16.50
CA PRO A 274 2.54 -6.65 -16.82
C PRO A 274 2.54 -7.93 -17.66
N ALA A 275 1.61 -8.82 -17.37
CA ALA A 275 1.35 -10.02 -18.14
C ALA A 275 1.08 -9.63 -19.61
N ASN A 276 1.73 -10.35 -20.54
CA ASN A 276 1.63 -10.12 -21.98
C ASN A 276 2.00 -8.69 -22.44
N ASN A 277 2.74 -7.94 -21.63
CA ASN A 277 3.05 -6.53 -21.89
C ASN A 277 1.79 -5.65 -22.05
N ASP A 278 0.72 -5.97 -21.30
CA ASP A 278 -0.58 -5.30 -21.37
C ASP A 278 -1.01 -4.79 -19.97
N PRO A 279 -0.51 -3.62 -19.54
CA PRO A 279 -0.82 -3.06 -18.23
C PRO A 279 -2.30 -2.67 -18.07
N LEU A 280 -3.04 -2.44 -19.17
CA LEU A 280 -4.45 -2.08 -19.13
C LEU A 280 -5.31 -3.25 -18.65
N ASN A 281 -5.07 -4.44 -19.22
CA ASN A 281 -5.87 -5.62 -18.94
C ASN A 281 -5.27 -6.53 -17.84
N ASP A 282 -4.02 -6.29 -17.40
CA ASP A 282 -3.45 -7.05 -16.29
C ASP A 282 -4.07 -6.63 -14.95
N LYS A 283 -4.88 -7.50 -14.35
CA LYS A 283 -5.50 -7.26 -13.03
C LYS A 283 -4.52 -6.96 -11.89
N ASN A 284 -3.25 -7.33 -12.02
CA ASN A 284 -2.25 -7.12 -10.98
C ASN A 284 -1.60 -5.75 -11.02
N VAL A 285 -1.81 -4.96 -12.08
CA VAL A 285 -1.31 -3.57 -12.17
C VAL A 285 -2.34 -2.61 -11.58
N SER A 286 -1.91 -1.67 -10.75
CA SER A 286 -2.79 -0.60 -10.22
C SER A 286 -3.32 0.31 -11.33
N LYS A 287 -4.61 0.65 -11.26
CA LYS A 287 -5.28 1.59 -12.19
C LYS A 287 -5.67 2.84 -11.43
N PHE A 288 -5.29 3.98 -11.97
CA PHE A 288 -5.67 5.29 -11.47
C PHE A 288 -6.61 5.92 -12.49
N ILE A 289 -7.84 6.21 -12.07
CA ILE A 289 -8.89 6.68 -12.98
C ILE A 289 -9.19 8.13 -12.62
N SER A 290 -9.20 9.01 -13.61
CA SER A 290 -9.55 10.41 -13.39
C SER A 290 -11.01 10.56 -12.97
N ASP A 291 -11.26 11.33 -11.92
CA ASP A 291 -12.60 11.58 -11.40
C ASP A 291 -13.36 12.68 -12.18
N LYS A 292 -14.54 13.05 -11.71
CA LYS A 292 -15.40 14.11 -12.29
C LYS A 292 -14.72 15.49 -12.40
N ASP A 293 -13.74 15.76 -11.53
CA ASP A 293 -12.95 16.99 -11.53
C ASP A 293 -11.65 16.82 -12.34
N GLY A 294 -11.47 15.64 -12.95
CA GLY A 294 -10.28 15.24 -13.69
C GLY A 294 -9.13 14.81 -12.79
N LEU A 295 -9.31 14.71 -11.47
CA LEU A 295 -8.23 14.37 -10.55
C LEU A 295 -7.80 12.91 -10.74
N VAL A 296 -6.51 12.71 -10.95
CA VAL A 296 -5.81 11.43 -10.87
C VAL A 296 -4.89 11.51 -9.66
N THR A 297 -5.03 10.58 -8.71
CA THR A 297 -4.23 10.55 -7.47
C THR A 297 -3.79 9.12 -7.18
N THR A 298 -2.60 8.95 -6.60
CA THR A 298 -2.16 7.65 -6.07
C THR A 298 -2.92 7.23 -4.81
N GLY A 299 -3.68 8.14 -4.18
CA GLY A 299 -4.39 7.91 -2.92
C GLY A 299 -3.42 7.50 -1.81
N GLN A 300 -3.73 6.43 -1.08
CA GLN A 300 -2.87 5.90 -0.01
C GLN A 300 -1.63 5.13 -0.53
N ARG A 301 -1.32 5.20 -1.83
CA ARG A 301 -0.04 4.69 -2.37
C ARG A 301 0.99 5.81 -2.27
N PHE A 302 1.80 5.75 -1.23
CA PHE A 302 2.92 6.66 -1.02
C PHE A 302 4.13 6.24 -1.85
N LEU A 303 4.81 7.19 -2.46
CA LEU A 303 6.05 7.01 -3.18
C LEU A 303 7.20 7.59 -2.37
N PRO A 304 8.31 6.85 -2.22
CA PRO A 304 9.56 7.44 -1.78
C PRO A 304 10.15 8.36 -2.86
N SER A 305 11.24 9.04 -2.53
CA SER A 305 12.02 9.82 -3.49
C SER A 305 12.38 9.00 -4.72
N GLY A 306 12.38 9.65 -5.88
CA GLY A 306 12.65 8.98 -7.15
C GLY A 306 11.92 9.60 -8.33
N THR A 307 12.10 8.97 -9.49
CA THR A 307 11.45 9.37 -10.73
C THR A 307 10.52 8.25 -11.21
N TYR A 308 9.25 8.62 -11.38
CA TYR A 308 8.17 7.74 -11.78
C TYR A 308 7.44 8.36 -12.97
N TYR A 309 6.51 7.60 -13.55
CA TYR A 309 5.76 8.04 -14.71
C TYR A 309 4.34 7.49 -14.67
N PHE A 310 3.36 8.34 -14.92
CA PHE A 310 2.04 7.86 -15.30
C PHE A 310 1.99 7.60 -16.82
N GLU A 311 1.50 6.41 -17.19
CA GLU A 311 1.16 6.06 -18.56
C GLU A 311 -0.35 6.08 -18.72
N GLU A 312 -0.88 6.93 -19.60
CA GLU A 312 -2.28 6.83 -20.02
C GLU A 312 -2.47 5.53 -20.82
N LEU A 313 -3.35 4.67 -20.31
CA LEU A 313 -3.68 3.38 -20.91
C LEU A 313 -4.99 3.43 -21.70
N LYS A 314 -5.88 4.36 -21.32
CA LYS A 314 -7.16 4.60 -21.99
C LYS A 314 -7.56 6.06 -21.83
N SER A 315 -7.72 6.76 -22.94
CA SER A 315 -8.24 8.14 -22.99
C SER A 315 -9.78 8.17 -22.99
N VAL A 316 -10.32 9.37 -22.80
CA VAL A 316 -11.76 9.68 -22.91
C VAL A 316 -12.15 9.88 -24.38
N GLU A 317 -13.37 9.47 -24.75
CA GLU A 317 -13.90 9.61 -26.11
C GLU A 317 -13.80 11.07 -26.62
N GLY A 318 -13.36 11.22 -27.87
CA GLY A 318 -13.16 12.52 -28.51
C GLY A 318 -11.80 13.16 -28.24
N TYR A 319 -10.97 12.58 -27.37
CA TYR A 319 -9.62 13.07 -27.04
C TYR A 319 -8.55 12.06 -27.45
N GLU A 320 -7.50 12.56 -28.12
CA GLU A 320 -6.35 11.76 -28.54
C GLU A 320 -5.40 11.51 -27.36
N MET A 321 -4.92 10.27 -27.24
CA MET A 321 -3.83 9.88 -26.37
C MET A 321 -2.53 9.96 -27.16
N ASP A 322 -1.69 10.95 -26.87
CA ASP A 322 -0.41 11.12 -27.55
C ASP A 322 0.75 10.43 -26.79
N GLU A 323 1.96 10.54 -27.32
CA GLU A 323 3.14 9.96 -26.68
C GLU A 323 3.51 10.65 -25.35
N ALA A 324 3.19 11.93 -25.19
CA ALA A 324 3.44 12.64 -23.94
C ALA A 324 2.51 12.12 -22.83
N SER A 325 1.27 11.75 -23.15
CA SER A 325 0.33 11.12 -22.21
C SER A 325 0.78 9.73 -21.74
N LYS A 326 1.72 9.07 -22.44
CA LYS A 326 2.29 7.77 -22.04
C LYS A 326 3.50 7.89 -21.11
N GLN A 327 4.00 9.11 -20.89
CA GLN A 327 5.18 9.38 -20.09
C GLN A 327 5.02 10.69 -19.31
N ILE A 328 3.98 10.76 -18.47
CA ILE A 328 3.75 11.88 -17.57
C ILE A 328 4.71 11.73 -16.40
N GLU A 329 5.83 12.44 -16.43
CA GLU A 329 6.88 12.35 -15.42
C GLU A 329 6.42 12.84 -14.04
N VAL A 330 6.86 12.14 -13.01
CA VAL A 330 6.67 12.47 -11.59
C VAL A 330 8.03 12.40 -10.92
N ILE A 331 8.49 13.51 -10.36
CA ILE A 331 9.74 13.58 -9.59
C ILE A 331 9.38 13.84 -8.14
N VAL A 332 9.71 12.90 -7.27
CA VAL A 332 9.63 13.03 -5.82
C VAL A 332 11.05 13.34 -5.31
N PRO A 333 11.30 14.54 -4.75
CA PRO A 333 12.63 14.89 -4.25
C PRO A 333 13.01 14.06 -3.02
N GLU A 334 14.29 14.10 -2.64
CA GLU A 334 14.81 13.39 -1.45
C GLU A 334 14.42 14.07 -0.14
N SER A 335 14.19 15.39 -0.16
CA SER A 335 13.90 16.21 1.00
C SER A 335 13.11 17.46 0.63
N TRP A 336 12.61 18.18 1.63
CA TRP A 336 11.92 19.47 1.46
C TRP A 336 12.81 20.58 0.91
N VAL A 337 14.11 20.48 1.13
CA VAL A 337 15.08 21.49 0.72
C VAL A 337 16.27 20.83 0.05
N ASP A 338 16.88 21.52 -0.90
CA ASP A 338 18.18 21.13 -1.44
C ASP A 338 19.34 21.49 -0.50
N ALA A 339 20.57 21.20 -0.93
CA ALA A 339 21.79 21.48 -0.17
C ALA A 339 22.00 22.98 0.09
N GLU A 340 21.39 23.85 -0.71
CA GLU A 340 21.41 25.30 -0.60
C GLU A 340 20.23 25.86 0.22
N GLY A 341 19.38 24.98 0.77
CA GLY A 341 18.22 25.34 1.59
C GLY A 341 17.03 25.87 0.80
N GLN A 342 16.99 25.68 -0.53
CA GLN A 342 15.86 26.08 -1.36
C GLN A 342 14.76 25.01 -1.32
N PRO A 343 13.47 25.41 -1.26
CA PRO A 343 12.38 24.46 -1.20
C PRO A 343 12.27 23.62 -2.48
N GLN A 344 12.19 22.31 -2.31
CA GLN A 344 11.89 21.34 -3.33
C GLN A 344 10.40 20.97 -3.26
N TYR A 345 9.84 20.64 -4.42
CA TYR A 345 8.44 20.24 -4.56
C TYR A 345 8.39 18.97 -5.38
N VAL A 346 7.36 18.14 -5.14
CA VAL A 346 7.00 17.12 -6.11
C VAL A 346 6.67 17.81 -7.45
N MET A 347 7.26 17.30 -8.53
CA MET A 347 7.03 17.82 -9.87
C MET A 347 6.22 16.80 -10.65
N VAL A 348 5.12 17.22 -11.28
CA VAL A 348 4.34 16.38 -12.20
C VAL A 348 4.28 17.05 -13.56
N ASN A 349 4.83 16.38 -14.58
CA ASN A 349 4.96 16.89 -15.94
C ASN A 349 5.59 18.30 -15.97
N GLY A 350 6.68 18.49 -15.21
CA GLY A 350 7.38 19.77 -15.08
C GLY A 350 6.65 20.86 -14.30
N GLN A 351 5.49 20.58 -13.71
CA GLN A 351 4.72 21.53 -12.89
C GLN A 351 4.85 21.18 -11.41
N LYS A 352 4.98 22.21 -10.57
CA LYS A 352 4.99 22.05 -9.11
C LYS A 352 3.64 21.53 -8.65
N MET A 353 3.67 20.49 -7.83
CA MET A 353 2.53 19.97 -7.11
C MET A 353 2.43 20.64 -5.75
N ALA A 354 1.21 21.04 -5.36
CA ALA A 354 0.97 21.47 -3.98
C ALA A 354 0.90 20.22 -3.09
N GLU A 355 1.39 20.32 -1.88
CA GLU A 355 1.52 19.15 -1.01
C GLU A 355 0.21 18.78 -0.30
N LEU A 356 0.06 17.48 0.01
CA LEU A 356 -1.14 16.91 0.63
C LEU A 356 -0.96 16.82 2.15
N GLU A 357 -1.64 17.71 2.87
CA GLU A 357 -1.77 17.62 4.32
C GLU A 357 -2.81 16.55 4.69
N SER A 358 -2.43 15.58 5.52
CA SER A 358 -3.29 14.46 5.94
C SER A 358 -3.98 13.73 4.77
N GLY A 359 -3.28 13.63 3.62
CA GLY A 359 -3.72 12.95 2.41
C GLY A 359 -4.78 13.69 1.59
N LYS A 360 -5.01 14.99 1.86
CA LYS A 360 -6.04 15.78 1.19
C LYS A 360 -5.45 16.73 0.17
N VAL A 361 -5.89 16.61 -1.09
CA VAL A 361 -5.53 17.56 -2.14
C VAL A 361 -6.02 18.97 -1.74
N PRO A 362 -5.14 19.99 -1.73
CA PRO A 362 -5.51 21.30 -1.22
C PRO A 362 -6.53 22.01 -2.12
N ALA A 363 -7.43 22.81 -1.53
CA ALA A 363 -8.48 23.53 -2.28
C ALA A 363 -7.92 24.42 -3.40
N SER A 364 -6.77 25.05 -3.18
CA SER A 364 -6.06 25.87 -4.17
C SER A 364 -5.65 25.07 -5.42
N ALA A 365 -5.34 23.78 -5.27
CA ALA A 365 -5.04 22.90 -6.39
C ALA A 365 -6.28 22.60 -7.22
N TYR A 366 -7.46 22.42 -6.61
CA TYR A 366 -8.72 22.28 -7.34
C TYR A 366 -9.11 23.56 -8.08
N GLU A 367 -9.00 24.73 -7.44
CA GLU A 367 -9.32 26.02 -8.06
C GLU A 367 -8.45 26.30 -9.29
N SER A 368 -7.14 26.06 -9.13
CA SER A 368 -6.15 26.24 -10.20
C SER A 368 -6.09 25.05 -11.16
N ALA A 369 -6.64 23.89 -10.83
CA ALA A 369 -6.46 22.61 -11.51
C ALA A 369 -4.99 22.37 -11.89
N THR A 370 -4.10 22.39 -10.89
CA THR A 370 -2.63 22.25 -11.04
C THR A 370 -2.10 21.18 -10.08
N PRO A 371 -1.18 20.28 -10.50
CA PRO A 371 -0.62 20.12 -11.85
C PRO A 371 -1.66 19.71 -12.89
N ARG A 372 -1.53 20.16 -14.15
CA ARG A 372 -2.49 19.82 -15.22
C ARG A 372 -1.86 19.05 -16.37
N VAL A 373 -2.51 18.00 -16.83
CA VAL A 373 -2.11 17.24 -18.03
C VAL A 373 -3.22 17.27 -19.06
N TYR A 374 -2.88 17.58 -20.31
CA TYR A 374 -3.84 17.78 -21.39
C TYR A 374 -3.88 16.59 -22.36
N ASN A 375 -5.09 16.21 -22.80
CA ASN A 375 -5.28 15.59 -24.11
C ASN A 375 -5.95 16.60 -25.03
N GLU A 376 -5.61 16.52 -26.31
CA GLU A 376 -6.21 17.35 -27.34
C GLU A 376 -7.33 16.59 -28.07
N THR A 377 -8.32 17.31 -28.60
CA THR A 377 -9.38 16.69 -29.40
C THR A 377 -8.80 15.96 -30.61
N ILE A 378 -9.43 14.85 -31.00
CA ILE A 378 -9.03 14.09 -32.20
C ILE A 378 -9.08 14.99 -33.44
N LYS A 379 -8.13 14.81 -34.36
CA LYS A 379 -8.08 15.56 -35.61
C LYS A 379 -9.27 15.16 -36.46
N GLU A 380 -10.12 16.11 -36.83
CA GLU A 380 -11.09 15.85 -37.90
C GLU A 380 -10.31 15.58 -39.19
N THR A 381 -10.38 14.35 -39.70
CA THR A 381 -10.00 14.05 -41.08
C THR A 381 -10.99 14.79 -41.97
N THR A 382 -10.53 15.85 -42.61
CA THR A 382 -11.26 16.51 -43.71
C THR A 382 -11.23 15.60 -44.94
N ASP A 383 -11.97 14.50 -44.89
CA ASP A 383 -12.44 13.86 -46.10
C ASP A 383 -13.49 14.80 -46.71
N LYS A 384 -13.02 15.69 -47.60
CA LYS A 384 -13.91 16.40 -48.52
C LYS A 384 -14.81 15.36 -49.17
N PRO A 385 -16.14 15.52 -49.15
CA PRO A 385 -17.01 14.75 -50.02
C PRO A 385 -16.49 14.92 -51.45
N LYS A 386 -16.25 13.80 -52.16
CA LYS A 386 -15.95 13.87 -53.59
C LYS A 386 -17.05 14.70 -54.26
N GLU A 387 -16.64 15.79 -54.88
CA GLU A 387 -17.51 16.61 -55.73
C GLU A 387 -18.26 15.69 -56.71
N PRO A 388 -19.58 15.82 -56.85
CA PRO A 388 -20.31 15.01 -57.82
C PRO A 388 -19.81 15.36 -59.22
N SER A 389 -19.31 14.34 -59.94
CA SER A 389 -18.97 14.46 -61.34
C SER A 389 -20.18 14.95 -62.13
N GLY A 390 -20.03 16.07 -62.85
CA GLY A 390 -21.07 16.65 -63.71
C GLY A 390 -21.59 15.68 -64.80
N PRO A 391 -22.69 16.05 -65.48
CA PRO A 391 -23.48 15.13 -66.29
C PRO A 391 -22.69 14.57 -67.49
N SER A 392 -22.61 13.25 -67.59
CA SER A 392 -22.01 12.52 -68.72
C SER A 392 -22.98 12.39 -69.90
N ASN A 393 -22.46 12.63 -71.10
CA ASN A 393 -23.12 12.60 -72.41
C ASN A 393 -23.85 11.25 -72.72
N PRO A 394 -25.00 11.26 -73.44
CA PRO A 394 -25.82 10.08 -73.65
C PRO A 394 -25.38 9.33 -74.90
N ASN A 395 -24.47 8.36 -74.79
CA ASN A 395 -24.37 7.23 -75.72
C ASN A 395 -23.36 6.18 -75.23
N GLN A 396 -23.78 5.33 -74.29
CA GLN A 396 -23.23 3.99 -74.09
C GLN A 396 -24.23 3.14 -73.28
N PRO A 397 -24.42 1.85 -73.61
CA PRO A 397 -25.49 1.05 -73.02
C PRO A 397 -25.14 0.64 -71.58
N VAL A 398 -25.99 1.03 -70.62
CA VAL A 398 -25.88 0.71 -69.20
C VAL A 398 -26.35 -0.73 -68.95
N LYS A 399 -25.45 -1.60 -68.51
CA LYS A 399 -25.78 -2.92 -67.95
C LYS A 399 -26.06 -2.77 -66.44
N GLY A 400 -27.30 -3.08 -66.03
CA GLY A 400 -27.63 -3.75 -64.77
C GLY A 400 -27.45 -3.01 -63.44
N SER A 401 -28.57 -2.45 -62.96
CA SER A 401 -29.02 -2.15 -61.57
C SER A 401 -28.39 -3.01 -60.45
N VAL A 402 -28.26 -2.60 -59.17
CA VAL A 402 -29.34 -2.26 -58.22
C VAL A 402 -28.81 -1.44 -57.02
N PHE A 403 -29.49 -0.34 -56.69
CA PHE A 403 -29.38 0.36 -55.40
C PHE A 403 -30.21 -0.34 -54.32
N PRO A 404 -29.78 -0.39 -53.04
CA PRO A 404 -30.60 -0.91 -51.95
C PRO A 404 -31.76 0.05 -51.64
N GLN A 405 -32.98 -0.49 -51.65
CA GLN A 405 -34.17 0.17 -51.11
C GLN A 405 -34.18 0.04 -49.57
N THR A 406 -34.14 1.16 -48.86
CA THR A 406 -34.34 1.21 -47.42
C THR A 406 -35.83 1.14 -47.08
N ASN A 407 -36.39 -0.07 -46.92
CA ASN A 407 -37.57 -0.28 -46.05
C ASN A 407 -37.90 -1.74 -45.63
N GLU A 408 -37.08 -2.75 -45.93
CA GLU A 408 -37.39 -4.16 -45.58
C GLU A 408 -36.83 -4.66 -44.24
N ALA A 409 -36.06 -3.85 -43.51
CA ALA A 409 -35.42 -4.31 -42.26
C ALA A 409 -36.35 -4.36 -41.03
N ARG A 410 -37.59 -3.83 -41.11
CA ARG A 410 -38.54 -3.83 -39.97
C ARG A 410 -39.44 -5.06 -39.89
N THR A 411 -39.61 -5.82 -40.97
CA THR A 411 -40.51 -7.00 -41.00
C THR A 411 -39.82 -8.31 -40.59
N LEU A 412 -38.51 -8.43 -40.78
CA LEU A 412 -37.74 -9.64 -40.42
C LEU A 412 -37.56 -9.83 -38.91
N ILE A 413 -37.39 -8.75 -38.14
CA ILE A 413 -37.25 -8.82 -36.67
C ILE A 413 -38.58 -9.18 -36.00
N SER A 414 -39.71 -8.77 -36.59
CA SER A 414 -41.05 -9.09 -36.07
C SER A 414 -41.41 -10.57 -36.26
N LEU A 415 -40.95 -11.20 -37.34
CA LEU A 415 -41.24 -12.62 -37.64
C LEU A 415 -40.45 -13.59 -36.74
N LEU A 416 -39.20 -13.23 -36.37
CA LEU A 416 -38.39 -14.00 -35.43
C LEU A 416 -38.99 -13.99 -34.01
N GLY A 417 -39.53 -12.84 -33.57
CA GLY A 417 -40.18 -12.71 -32.26
C GLY A 417 -41.46 -13.55 -32.13
N ILE A 418 -42.26 -13.64 -33.20
CA ILE A 418 -43.48 -14.45 -33.22
C ILE A 418 -43.15 -15.95 -33.21
N LEU A 419 -42.08 -16.38 -33.90
CA LEU A 419 -41.60 -17.77 -33.87
C LEU A 419 -41.08 -18.20 -32.49
N LEU A 420 -40.39 -17.31 -31.78
CA LEU A 420 -39.92 -17.58 -30.40
C LEU A 420 -41.10 -17.68 -29.41
N LEU A 421 -42.12 -16.84 -29.54
CA LEU A 421 -43.33 -16.91 -28.73
C LEU A 421 -44.15 -18.19 -29.00
N LEU A 422 -44.28 -18.59 -30.26
CA LEU A 422 -44.93 -19.87 -30.63
C LEU A 422 -44.13 -21.08 -30.10
N GLY A 423 -42.80 -21.04 -30.17
CA GLY A 423 -41.92 -22.06 -29.59
C GLY A 423 -42.08 -22.19 -28.08
N ALA A 424 -42.14 -21.07 -27.35
CA ALA A 424 -42.36 -21.05 -25.91
C ALA A 424 -43.75 -21.60 -25.52
N VAL A 425 -44.80 -21.24 -26.27
CA VAL A 425 -46.16 -21.76 -26.03
C VAL A 425 -46.26 -23.27 -26.28
N LEU A 426 -45.57 -23.79 -27.29
CA LEU A 426 -45.53 -25.23 -27.57
C LEU A 426 -44.75 -26.02 -26.51
N LEU A 427 -43.64 -25.47 -25.99
CA LEU A 427 -42.88 -26.07 -24.88
C LEU A 427 -43.70 -26.11 -23.58
N ILE A 428 -44.41 -25.04 -23.24
CA ILE A 428 -45.29 -24.99 -22.06
C ILE A 428 -46.47 -25.96 -22.19
N LYS A 429 -47.00 -26.15 -23.41
CA LYS A 429 -48.05 -27.16 -23.66
C LYS A 429 -47.53 -28.59 -23.54
N LYS A 430 -46.28 -28.86 -23.93
CA LYS A 430 -45.64 -30.17 -23.78
C LYS A 430 -45.42 -30.51 -22.30
N GLU A 431 -44.90 -29.57 -21.50
CA GLU A 431 -44.69 -29.78 -20.06
C GLU A 431 -46.00 -29.91 -19.26
N ARG A 432 -47.10 -29.31 -19.74
CA ARG A 432 -48.43 -29.49 -19.12
C ARG A 432 -49.17 -30.74 -19.59
N GLY A 433 -48.82 -31.30 -20.75
CA GLY A 433 -49.36 -32.57 -21.24
C GLY A 433 -48.75 -33.78 -20.53
N GLU A 434 -47.46 -33.72 -20.19
CA GLU A 434 -46.76 -34.82 -19.50
C GLU A 434 -47.08 -34.92 -17.99
N LYS A 435 -47.89 -34.01 -17.43
CA LYS A 435 -48.31 -34.03 -16.02
C LYS A 435 -49.74 -34.54 -15.78
N ASN A 436 -50.48 -34.91 -16.83
CA ASN A 436 -51.87 -35.39 -16.74
C ASN A 436 -52.12 -36.69 -17.54
N GLU A 437 -51.16 -37.62 -17.54
CA GLU A 437 -51.41 -39.05 -17.75
C GLU A 437 -50.95 -39.86 -16.55
#